data_AF-A0A920AGD2-F1
#
_entry.id   AF-A0A920AGD2-F1
#
_cell.length_a   1.000
_cell.length_b   1.000
_cell.length_c   1.000
_cell.angle_alpha   90.00
_cell.angle_beta   90.00
_cell.angle_gamma   90.00
#
_symmetry.space_group_name_H-M   'P 1'
#
loop_
_entity.id
_entity.type
_entity.pdbx_description
1 polymer ?
#
loop_
_entity_poly.entity_id
_entity_poly.type
_entity_poly.pdbx_seq_one_letter_code
_entity_poly.pdbx_strand_id
1 'polypeptide(L)'
;MRKHSIRAQQDARTAVRYLRMTAAEMGNPYGIGDKFAVGGDGTGGYMALALAALDKDSEVLLPKFIDSSDNAIATYGQPVPYIIQSMLGNLGGSNYGATMMDLDGDGTPETEVPLCVPNHPGYSDAIDMAFNFGGAMLDTVWIEAGEAPIASFQNTNDQFAPYNVDVLTEPVNNDPVIEAHGSLPVIRRATALGNNDCFAGLSTTLVDATYGNGDGAANAAAAGHEDMPGLFPLVTPTPSAVPTACGMAEWDGAPWQWWIIMFMLLRLKPIMLLGQHHTLQLYGLSSHTFYT
;
A
#
# COMPACT_ATOMS: atom_id res chain seq x y z
N MET A 1 -10.40 1.55 -5.68
CA MET A 1 -8.93 1.37 -5.60
C MET A 1 -8.14 2.16 -6.66
N ARG A 2 -8.38 1.97 -7.97
CA ARG A 2 -7.53 2.47 -9.08
C ARG A 2 -7.19 3.98 -9.07
N LYS A 3 -8.16 4.87 -8.88
CA LYS A 3 -7.93 6.34 -8.85
C LYS A 3 -7.32 6.85 -7.53
N HIS A 4 -7.51 6.12 -6.44
CA HIS A 4 -7.12 6.59 -5.10
C HIS A 4 -5.62 6.37 -4.84
N SER A 5 -5.03 5.31 -5.43
CA SER A 5 -3.61 5.00 -5.30
C SER A 5 -2.72 6.11 -5.86
N ILE A 6 -3.07 6.69 -7.02
CA ILE A 6 -2.31 7.79 -7.63
C ILE A 6 -2.34 9.04 -6.77
N ARG A 7 -3.51 9.39 -6.21
CA ARG A 7 -3.61 10.57 -5.35
C ARG A 7 -2.77 10.42 -4.09
N ALA A 8 -2.83 9.26 -3.46
CA ALA A 8 -2.00 8.97 -2.30
C ALA A 8 -0.50 9.04 -2.64
N GLN A 9 -0.11 8.58 -3.83
CA GLN A 9 1.25 8.75 -4.35
C GLN A 9 1.63 10.22 -4.55
N GLN A 10 0.77 11.05 -5.13
CA GLN A 10 1.01 12.49 -5.32
C GLN A 10 1.18 13.22 -3.98
N ASP A 11 0.36 12.86 -2.99
CA ASP A 11 0.45 13.41 -1.64
C ASP A 11 1.77 13.01 -0.97
N ALA A 12 2.17 11.74 -1.08
CA ALA A 12 3.44 11.25 -0.54
C ALA A 12 4.65 11.94 -1.19
N ARG A 13 4.65 12.10 -2.52
CA ARG A 13 5.69 12.85 -3.25
C ARG A 13 5.76 14.30 -2.80
N THR A 14 4.62 14.93 -2.61
CA THR A 14 4.54 16.31 -2.10
C THR A 14 5.08 16.42 -0.67
N ALA A 15 4.82 15.43 0.19
CA ALA A 15 5.38 15.39 1.54
C ALA A 15 6.91 15.29 1.52
N VAL A 16 7.50 14.46 0.64
CA VAL A 16 8.97 14.39 0.46
C VAL A 16 9.53 15.74 0.03
N ARG A 17 8.89 16.40 -0.95
CA ARG A 17 9.29 17.74 -1.41
C ARG A 17 9.24 18.76 -0.29
N TYR A 18 8.16 18.76 0.50
CA TYR A 18 8.00 19.65 1.65
C TYR A 18 9.11 19.44 2.68
N LEU A 19 9.40 18.19 3.05
CA LEU A 19 10.44 17.89 4.03
C LEU A 19 11.83 18.36 3.55
N ARG A 20 12.16 18.13 2.27
CA ARG A 20 13.40 18.65 1.67
C ARG A 20 13.45 20.17 1.64
N MET A 21 12.34 20.83 1.29
CA MET A 21 12.24 22.29 1.33
C MET A 21 12.47 22.83 2.74
N THR A 22 11.85 22.23 3.77
CA THR A 22 12.06 22.69 5.15
C THR A 22 13.50 22.51 5.62
N ALA A 23 14.18 21.46 5.15
CA ALA A 23 15.60 21.25 5.41
C ALA A 23 16.47 22.32 4.74
N ALA A 24 16.18 22.66 3.48
CA ALA A 24 16.95 23.60 2.68
C ALA A 24 16.71 25.08 3.05
N GLU A 25 15.46 25.48 3.31
CA GLU A 25 15.06 26.88 3.43
C GLU A 25 14.69 27.31 4.85
N MET A 26 14.28 26.37 5.71
CA MET A 26 13.74 26.70 7.04
C MET A 26 14.69 26.32 8.19
N GLY A 27 15.96 26.04 7.90
CA GLY A 27 16.94 25.66 8.91
C GLY A 27 16.70 24.25 9.50
N ASN A 28 16.05 23.37 8.75
CA ASN A 28 15.78 21.97 9.11
C ASN A 28 15.09 21.77 10.47
N PRO A 29 13.86 22.29 10.64
CA PRO A 29 13.16 22.29 11.93
C PRO A 29 12.81 20.88 12.43
N TYR A 30 12.77 19.89 11.54
CA TYR A 30 12.41 18.50 11.87
C TYR A 30 13.62 17.54 11.92
N GLY A 31 14.85 18.05 11.72
CA GLY A 31 16.05 17.21 11.69
C GLY A 31 16.04 16.16 10.57
N ILE A 32 15.45 16.50 9.41
CA ILE A 32 15.33 15.64 8.24
C ILE A 32 16.72 15.35 7.67
N GLY A 33 16.99 14.09 7.34
CA GLY A 33 18.17 13.66 6.59
C GLY A 33 17.92 13.57 5.09
N ASP A 34 18.94 13.17 4.33
CA ASP A 34 18.85 13.14 2.86
C ASP A 34 18.16 11.89 2.30
N LYS A 35 17.89 10.90 3.16
CA LYS A 35 17.37 9.59 2.79
C LYS A 35 15.92 9.40 3.21
N PHE A 36 15.07 9.02 2.25
CA PHE A 36 13.64 8.84 2.45
C PHE A 36 13.24 7.39 2.20
N ALA A 37 12.70 6.74 3.22
CA ALA A 37 12.05 5.44 3.07
C ALA A 37 10.54 5.61 3.23
N VAL A 38 9.75 5.02 2.34
CA VAL A 38 8.28 5.05 2.41
C VAL A 38 7.74 3.65 2.50
N GLY A 39 6.77 3.44 3.39
CA GLY A 39 6.12 2.16 3.48
C GLY A 39 4.76 2.19 4.16
N GLY A 40 4.07 1.06 4.12
CA GLY A 40 2.75 0.94 4.71
C GLY A 40 2.24 -0.50 4.79
N ASP A 41 1.15 -0.62 5.55
CA ASP A 41 0.38 -1.86 5.74
C ASP A 41 -0.86 -1.86 4.83
N GLY A 42 -1.24 -3.02 4.30
CA GLY A 42 -2.43 -3.19 3.46
C GLY A 42 -2.39 -2.20 2.31
N THR A 43 -3.44 -1.38 2.15
CA THR A 43 -3.53 -0.30 1.15
C THR A 43 -2.32 0.64 1.14
N GLY A 44 -1.71 0.92 2.31
CA GLY A 44 -0.49 1.73 2.40
C GLY A 44 0.72 1.04 1.74
N GLY A 45 0.76 -0.29 1.73
CA GLY A 45 1.75 -1.08 1.02
C GLY A 45 1.62 -0.95 -0.51
N TYR A 46 0.40 -0.96 -1.05
CA TYR A 46 0.13 -0.72 -2.48
C TYR A 46 0.65 0.66 -2.89
N MET A 47 0.39 1.67 -2.06
CA MET A 47 0.87 3.03 -2.30
C MET A 47 2.40 3.10 -2.27
N ALA A 48 3.05 2.45 -1.31
CA ALA A 48 4.51 2.43 -1.22
C ALA A 48 5.16 1.74 -2.44
N LEU A 49 4.59 0.62 -2.87
CA LEU A 49 5.02 -0.12 -4.05
C LEU A 49 4.81 0.70 -5.34
N ALA A 50 3.66 1.37 -5.48
CA ALA A 50 3.42 2.28 -6.60
C ALA A 50 4.38 3.48 -6.55
N LEU A 51 4.65 4.06 -5.38
CA LEU A 51 5.58 5.18 -5.27
C LEU A 51 7.00 4.82 -5.72
N ALA A 52 7.43 3.57 -5.50
CA ALA A 52 8.75 3.09 -5.89
C ALA A 52 8.91 2.82 -7.39
N ALA A 53 7.83 2.46 -8.09
CA ALA A 53 7.91 1.88 -9.43
C ALA A 53 6.95 2.48 -10.48
N LEU A 54 5.96 3.27 -10.07
CA LEU A 54 4.99 3.89 -10.99
C LEU A 54 5.40 5.33 -11.27
N ASP A 55 6.18 5.53 -12.32
CA ASP A 55 6.79 6.82 -12.64
C ASP A 55 6.60 7.29 -14.09
N LYS A 56 6.03 6.46 -14.98
CA LYS A 56 5.75 6.81 -16.38
C LYS A 56 4.28 6.83 -16.73
N ASP A 57 3.91 7.81 -17.54
CA ASP A 57 2.56 7.97 -18.08
C ASP A 57 2.11 6.74 -18.89
N SER A 58 3.04 6.03 -19.54
CA SER A 58 2.72 4.80 -20.29
C SER A 58 2.28 3.64 -19.40
N GLU A 59 2.68 3.61 -18.13
CA GLU A 59 2.40 2.52 -17.19
C GLU A 59 0.95 2.53 -16.70
N VAL A 60 0.31 3.71 -16.72
CA VAL A 60 -1.12 3.86 -16.43
C VAL A 60 -2.00 3.65 -17.67
N LEU A 61 -1.40 3.33 -18.82
CA LEU A 61 -2.09 3.00 -20.07
C LEU A 61 -2.03 1.51 -20.40
N LEU A 62 -1.55 0.66 -19.49
CA LEU A 62 -1.62 -0.78 -19.67
C LEU A 62 -3.08 -1.25 -19.74
N PRO A 63 -3.38 -2.36 -20.45
CA PRO A 63 -4.76 -2.83 -20.65
C PRO A 63 -5.58 -2.95 -19.35
N LYS A 64 -4.92 -3.34 -18.26
CA LYS A 64 -5.49 -3.48 -16.91
C LYS A 64 -5.95 -2.16 -16.28
N PHE A 65 -5.50 -1.02 -16.82
CA PHE A 65 -5.82 0.33 -16.39
C PHE A 65 -6.73 1.09 -17.36
N ILE A 66 -7.25 0.40 -18.38
CA ILE A 66 -8.21 0.95 -19.34
C ILE A 66 -9.59 0.36 -19.05
N ASP A 67 -10.58 1.24 -18.91
CA ASP A 67 -11.98 0.85 -18.88
C ASP A 67 -12.47 0.60 -20.31
N SER A 68 -12.55 -0.67 -20.67
CA SER A 68 -13.09 -1.13 -21.96
C SER A 68 -14.52 -1.67 -21.83
N SER A 69 -15.26 -1.32 -20.78
CA SER A 69 -16.64 -1.77 -20.60
C SER A 69 -17.58 -1.19 -21.65
N ASP A 70 -18.65 -1.93 -21.97
CA ASP A 70 -19.70 -1.47 -22.89
C ASP A 70 -20.28 -0.12 -22.46
N ASN A 71 -20.37 0.15 -21.15
CA ASN A 71 -20.83 1.42 -20.61
C ASN A 71 -19.86 2.57 -20.92
N ALA A 72 -18.55 2.35 -20.75
CA ALA A 72 -17.54 3.34 -21.11
C ALA A 72 -17.56 3.62 -22.62
N ILE A 73 -17.66 2.58 -23.45
CA ILE A 73 -17.74 2.73 -24.91
C ILE A 73 -19.05 3.42 -25.34
N ALA A 74 -20.18 3.10 -24.72
CA ALA A 74 -21.46 3.75 -25.02
C ALA A 74 -21.47 5.24 -24.62
N THR A 75 -20.79 5.58 -23.52
CA THR A 75 -20.73 6.96 -23.00
C THR A 75 -19.72 7.82 -23.76
N TYR A 76 -18.54 7.26 -24.07
CA TYR A 76 -17.39 8.03 -24.59
C TYR A 76 -16.97 7.66 -26.01
N GLY A 77 -17.59 6.64 -26.62
CA GLY A 77 -17.29 6.16 -27.98
C GLY A 77 -16.00 5.35 -28.10
N GLN A 78 -15.26 5.17 -27.00
CA GLN A 78 -13.95 4.52 -26.97
C GLN A 78 -13.61 4.06 -25.54
N PRO A 79 -12.68 3.11 -25.36
CA PRO A 79 -12.14 2.79 -24.04
C PRO A 79 -11.48 4.00 -23.39
N VAL A 80 -11.62 4.14 -22.06
CA VAL A 80 -11.14 5.31 -21.31
C VAL A 80 -10.16 4.87 -20.24
N PRO A 81 -8.96 5.47 -20.13
CA PRO A 81 -8.05 5.16 -19.02
C PRO A 81 -8.65 5.57 -17.68
N TYR A 82 -8.42 4.77 -16.63
CA TYR A 82 -8.88 5.13 -15.28
C TYR A 82 -8.20 6.39 -14.74
N ILE A 83 -7.01 6.71 -15.25
CA ILE A 83 -6.19 7.86 -14.84
C ILE A 83 -6.10 8.80 -16.04
N ILE A 84 -6.72 9.96 -15.91
CA ILE A 84 -6.72 11.01 -16.93
C ILE A 84 -5.88 12.16 -16.40
N GLN A 85 -4.68 12.34 -16.95
CA GLN A 85 -3.69 13.26 -16.38
C GLN A 85 -4.05 14.74 -16.54
N SER A 86 -4.83 15.11 -17.56
CA SER A 86 -5.38 16.47 -17.67
C SER A 86 -6.31 16.81 -16.49
N MET A 87 -6.95 15.79 -15.92
CA MET A 87 -7.83 15.94 -14.76
C MET A 87 -7.10 15.73 -13.44
N LEU A 88 -6.25 14.70 -13.36
CA LEU A 88 -5.66 14.24 -12.10
C LEU A 88 -4.23 14.75 -11.88
N GLY A 89 -3.63 15.46 -12.84
CA GLY A 89 -2.21 15.75 -12.84
C GLY A 89 -1.37 14.52 -13.21
N ASN A 90 -0.06 14.71 -13.25
CA ASN A 90 0.95 13.69 -13.50
C ASN A 90 1.17 12.84 -12.25
N LEU A 91 1.84 11.70 -12.41
CA LEU A 91 2.11 10.76 -11.32
C LEU A 91 2.91 11.38 -10.17
N GLY A 92 3.68 12.43 -10.49
CA GLY A 92 4.45 13.22 -9.53
C GLY A 92 3.62 14.22 -8.71
N GLY A 93 2.41 14.59 -9.14
CA GLY A 93 1.65 15.70 -8.54
C GLY A 93 2.36 17.05 -8.66
N SER A 94 3.11 17.26 -9.75
CA SER A 94 3.91 18.47 -9.99
C SER A 94 3.32 19.40 -11.06
N ASN A 95 2.23 18.99 -11.73
CA ASN A 95 1.44 19.84 -12.63
C ASN A 95 -0.02 19.95 -12.16
N TYR A 96 -0.70 20.97 -12.65
CA TYR A 96 -2.09 21.22 -12.31
C TYR A 96 -3.01 20.22 -13.02
N GLY A 97 -4.03 19.74 -12.31
CA GLY A 97 -5.11 18.92 -12.84
C GLY A 97 -6.45 19.43 -12.31
N ALA A 98 -7.43 19.56 -13.20
CA ALA A 98 -8.77 20.02 -12.84
C ALA A 98 -9.85 19.31 -13.66
N THR A 99 -11.07 19.31 -13.13
CA THR A 99 -12.23 18.77 -13.82
C THR A 99 -13.38 19.77 -13.83
N MET A 100 -14.40 19.46 -14.64
CA MET A 100 -15.65 20.19 -14.66
C MET A 100 -16.69 19.35 -13.92
N MET A 101 -17.24 19.90 -12.84
CA MET A 101 -18.19 19.22 -11.97
C MET A 101 -19.15 20.26 -11.42
N ASP A 102 -20.44 19.93 -11.36
CA ASP A 102 -21.47 20.73 -10.68
C ASP A 102 -21.41 20.39 -9.18
N LEU A 103 -20.78 21.25 -8.38
CA LEU A 103 -20.52 21.03 -6.96
C LEU A 103 -21.72 21.39 -6.08
N ASP A 104 -22.58 22.31 -6.53
CA ASP A 104 -23.72 22.81 -5.76
C ASP A 104 -25.08 22.28 -6.24
N GLY A 105 -25.10 21.57 -7.38
CA GLY A 105 -26.28 20.95 -7.95
C GLY A 105 -27.23 21.94 -8.63
N ASP A 106 -26.75 23.13 -8.99
CA ASP A 106 -27.56 24.17 -9.63
C ASP A 106 -27.79 23.94 -11.14
N GLY A 107 -27.16 22.90 -11.70
CA GLY A 107 -27.21 22.56 -13.13
C GLY A 107 -26.18 23.28 -13.99
N THR A 108 -25.30 24.08 -13.39
CA THR A 108 -24.21 24.83 -14.03
C THR A 108 -22.86 24.33 -13.51
N PRO A 109 -22.18 23.44 -14.25
CA PRO A 109 -20.91 22.91 -13.80
C PRO A 109 -19.83 23.98 -13.62
N GLU A 110 -19.13 23.94 -12.49
CA GLU A 110 -17.90 24.70 -12.32
C GLU A 110 -16.82 24.19 -13.26
N THR A 111 -16.15 25.11 -13.96
CA THR A 111 -15.27 24.79 -15.09
C THR A 111 -13.82 24.49 -14.71
N GLU A 112 -13.40 24.82 -13.48
CA GLU A 112 -12.08 24.50 -12.92
C GLU A 112 -12.18 24.03 -11.46
N VAL A 113 -12.63 22.80 -11.25
CA VAL A 113 -12.55 22.15 -9.95
C VAL A 113 -11.17 21.48 -9.81
N PRO A 114 -10.26 22.01 -8.96
CA PRO A 114 -8.90 21.49 -8.86
C PRO A 114 -8.89 20.09 -8.21
N LEU A 115 -8.24 19.13 -8.87
CA LEU A 115 -8.00 17.79 -8.33
C LEU A 115 -6.51 17.55 -8.02
N CYS A 116 -5.61 18.32 -8.64
CA CYS A 116 -4.18 18.31 -8.33
C CYS A 116 -3.64 19.75 -8.39
N VAL A 117 -3.12 20.23 -7.25
CA VAL A 117 -2.48 21.53 -7.14
C VAL A 117 -1.01 21.29 -6.79
N PRO A 118 -0.05 21.64 -7.68
CA PRO A 118 1.36 21.44 -7.42
C PRO A 118 1.82 22.17 -6.18
N ASN A 119 2.58 21.46 -5.34
CA ASN A 119 3.23 22.07 -4.19
C ASN A 119 4.71 21.68 -4.12
N HIS A 120 5.55 22.69 -3.90
CA HIS A 120 7.02 22.59 -3.91
C HIS A 120 7.64 21.85 -5.12
N PRO A 121 7.14 22.00 -6.37
CA PRO A 121 7.56 21.15 -7.51
C PRO A 121 9.04 21.30 -7.91
N GLY A 122 9.74 22.32 -7.42
CA GLY A 122 11.19 22.51 -7.62
C GLY A 122 12.08 21.60 -6.75
N TYR A 123 11.50 20.92 -5.76
CA TYR A 123 12.20 19.97 -4.90
C TYR A 123 12.04 18.54 -5.43
N SER A 124 13.07 17.72 -5.24
CA SER A 124 12.99 16.30 -5.60
C SER A 124 11.94 15.59 -4.74
N ASP A 125 11.22 14.64 -5.34
CA ASP A 125 10.29 13.72 -4.69
C ASP A 125 10.81 12.27 -4.63
N ALA A 126 12.06 12.05 -5.06
CA ALA A 126 12.67 10.72 -5.09
C ALA A 126 12.76 10.12 -3.68
N ILE A 127 12.45 8.84 -3.57
CA ILE A 127 12.65 8.02 -2.37
C ILE A 127 13.88 7.14 -2.56
N ASP A 128 14.50 6.72 -1.46
CA ASP A 128 15.70 5.89 -1.44
C ASP A 128 15.39 4.43 -1.14
N MET A 129 14.18 4.12 -0.66
CA MET A 129 13.70 2.77 -0.39
C MET A 129 12.18 2.78 -0.24
N ALA A 130 11.54 1.71 -0.70
CA ALA A 130 10.17 1.40 -0.30
C ALA A 130 10.11 0.13 0.53
N PHE A 131 9.12 0.05 1.42
CA PHE A 131 8.79 -1.18 2.12
C PHE A 131 7.28 -1.39 2.24
N ASN A 132 6.83 -2.64 2.35
CA ASN A 132 5.41 -2.92 2.57
C ASN A 132 5.20 -4.13 3.49
N PHE A 133 4.04 -4.13 4.17
CA PHE A 133 3.55 -5.25 4.97
C PHE A 133 2.15 -5.62 4.50
N GLY A 134 1.92 -6.84 4.01
CA GLY A 134 0.59 -7.26 3.53
C GLY A 134 0.01 -6.42 2.38
N GLY A 135 0.89 -5.81 1.58
CA GLY A 135 0.52 -5.07 0.37
C GLY A 135 0.68 -5.93 -0.89
N ALA A 136 0.14 -5.43 -2.00
CA ALA A 136 0.43 -5.96 -3.32
C ALA A 136 0.61 -4.82 -4.33
N MET A 137 1.18 -5.13 -5.49
CA MET A 137 1.31 -4.24 -6.63
C MET A 137 0.32 -4.67 -7.72
N LEU A 138 -0.22 -3.74 -8.50
CA LEU A 138 -1.19 -4.12 -9.54
C LEU A 138 -0.53 -4.89 -10.69
N ASP A 139 0.72 -4.57 -11.02
CA ASP A 139 1.54 -5.33 -11.95
C ASP A 139 3.03 -5.02 -11.73
N THR A 140 3.87 -6.06 -11.70
CA THR A 140 5.33 -5.93 -11.55
C THR A 140 6.03 -5.37 -12.78
N VAL A 141 5.32 -5.22 -13.91
CA VAL A 141 5.87 -4.56 -15.11
C VAL A 141 6.22 -3.09 -14.84
N TRP A 142 5.63 -2.47 -13.82
CA TRP A 142 6.03 -1.15 -13.33
C TRP A 142 7.49 -1.14 -12.85
N ILE A 143 8.00 -2.26 -12.34
CA ILE A 143 9.37 -2.28 -11.81
C ILE A 143 10.38 -2.34 -12.97
N GLU A 144 11.26 -1.34 -12.99
CA GLU A 144 12.33 -1.15 -13.96
C GLU A 144 13.72 -1.02 -13.31
N ALA A 145 14.78 -1.19 -14.09
CA ALA A 145 16.14 -1.13 -13.58
C ALA A 145 16.54 0.30 -13.18
N GLY A 146 17.14 0.46 -12.00
CA GLY A 146 17.60 1.74 -11.47
C GLY A 146 16.60 2.43 -10.54
N GLU A 147 15.47 1.80 -10.25
CA GLU A 147 14.47 2.29 -9.30
C GLU A 147 14.84 1.99 -7.84
N ALA A 148 14.07 2.57 -6.91
CA ALA A 148 14.31 2.42 -5.49
C ALA A 148 14.23 0.93 -5.06
N PRO A 149 15.13 0.47 -4.17
CA PRO A 149 15.04 -0.87 -3.61
C PRO A 149 13.75 -1.06 -2.82
N ILE A 150 13.19 -2.27 -2.88
CA ILE A 150 11.92 -2.63 -2.24
C ILE A 150 12.15 -3.74 -1.23
N ALA A 151 11.68 -3.55 0.01
CA ALA A 151 11.60 -4.63 1.01
C ALA A 151 10.14 -5.01 1.29
N SER A 152 9.81 -6.29 1.27
CA SER A 152 8.44 -6.76 1.40
C SER A 152 8.30 -7.80 2.49
N PHE A 153 7.32 -7.60 3.36
CA PHE A 153 6.96 -8.49 4.45
C PHE A 153 5.53 -8.96 4.21
N GLN A 154 5.29 -10.26 4.12
CA GLN A 154 3.94 -10.73 3.88
C GLN A 154 3.75 -12.14 4.39
N ASN A 155 2.57 -12.39 4.94
CA ASN A 155 2.18 -13.74 5.30
C ASN A 155 1.85 -14.53 4.03
N THR A 156 2.35 -15.76 3.93
CA THR A 156 2.04 -16.64 2.81
C THR A 156 0.56 -17.02 2.75
N ASN A 157 -0.17 -16.91 3.86
CA ASN A 157 -1.58 -17.22 4.03
C ASN A 157 -2.46 -15.96 4.15
N ASP A 158 -1.97 -14.79 3.71
CA ASP A 158 -2.81 -13.59 3.63
C ASP A 158 -4.01 -13.84 2.71
N GLN A 159 -5.21 -13.61 3.25
CA GLN A 159 -6.48 -13.92 2.59
C GLN A 159 -6.98 -12.76 1.71
N PHE A 160 -6.43 -11.56 1.90
CA PHE A 160 -6.88 -10.34 1.24
C PHE A 160 -5.90 -9.89 0.16
N ALA A 161 -4.60 -9.96 0.44
CA ALA A 161 -3.54 -9.66 -0.53
C ALA A 161 -2.79 -10.94 -0.91
N PRO A 162 -2.66 -11.27 -2.22
CA PRO A 162 -1.94 -12.46 -2.62
C PRO A 162 -0.46 -12.38 -2.25
N TYR A 163 0.14 -13.49 -1.82
CA TYR A 163 1.60 -13.56 -1.63
C TYR A 163 2.35 -13.67 -2.98
N ASN A 164 1.77 -14.40 -3.94
CA ASN A 164 2.27 -14.54 -5.30
C ASN A 164 1.44 -13.70 -6.30
N VAL A 165 0.71 -14.33 -7.22
CA VAL A 165 -0.21 -13.63 -8.14
C VAL A 165 -1.58 -14.26 -7.96
N ASP A 166 -2.55 -13.45 -7.56
CA ASP A 166 -3.96 -13.86 -7.47
C ASP A 166 -4.88 -12.64 -7.48
N VAL A 167 -6.18 -12.86 -7.49
CA VAL A 167 -7.20 -11.83 -7.36
C VAL A 167 -7.19 -11.25 -5.94
N LEU A 168 -7.02 -9.93 -5.89
CA LEU A 168 -7.18 -9.14 -4.70
C LEU A 168 -8.63 -9.17 -4.23
N THR A 169 -8.84 -9.44 -2.96
CA THR A 169 -10.18 -9.53 -2.35
C THR A 169 -10.38 -8.40 -1.36
N GLU A 170 -11.49 -7.68 -1.45
CA GLU A 170 -11.76 -6.64 -0.46
C GLU A 170 -12.21 -7.23 0.90
N PRO A 171 -11.76 -6.68 2.03
CA PRO A 171 -12.02 -7.30 3.34
C PRO A 171 -13.48 -7.25 3.82
N VAL A 172 -14.30 -6.36 3.27
CA VAL A 172 -15.65 -6.08 3.80
C VAL A 172 -16.67 -7.04 3.19
N ASN A 173 -16.77 -7.08 1.86
CA ASN A 173 -17.74 -7.92 1.17
C ASN A 173 -17.13 -9.19 0.57
N ASN A 174 -15.81 -9.37 0.70
CA ASN A 174 -15.07 -10.48 0.09
C ASN A 174 -15.23 -10.53 -1.43
N ASP A 175 -15.39 -9.34 -2.04
CA ASP A 175 -15.57 -9.19 -3.47
C ASP A 175 -14.22 -9.15 -4.19
N PRO A 176 -14.10 -9.82 -5.35
CA PRO A 176 -12.90 -9.75 -6.17
C PRO A 176 -12.74 -8.35 -6.76
N VAL A 177 -11.58 -7.74 -6.54
CA VAL A 177 -11.26 -6.38 -7.01
C VAL A 177 -10.55 -6.44 -8.34
N ILE A 178 -9.35 -7.03 -8.36
CA ILE A 178 -8.46 -7.12 -9.52
C ILE A 178 -7.32 -8.09 -9.22
N GLU A 179 -6.78 -8.77 -10.23
CA GLU A 179 -5.52 -9.51 -10.07
C GLU A 179 -4.40 -8.57 -9.58
N ALA A 180 -3.59 -9.02 -8.63
CA ALA A 180 -2.46 -8.28 -8.08
C ALA A 180 -1.26 -9.20 -7.83
N HIS A 181 -0.08 -8.59 -7.77
CA HIS A 181 1.21 -9.22 -7.57
C HIS A 181 1.70 -8.90 -6.15
N GLY A 182 1.75 -9.92 -5.30
CA GLY A 182 2.25 -9.85 -3.94
C GLY A 182 3.75 -9.66 -3.81
N SER A 183 4.22 -9.83 -2.59
CA SER A 183 5.62 -9.67 -2.21
C SER A 183 6.57 -10.55 -3.01
N LEU A 184 6.18 -11.80 -3.33
CA LEU A 184 7.06 -12.73 -4.04
C LEU A 184 7.43 -12.26 -5.46
N PRO A 185 6.48 -12.01 -6.37
CA PRO A 185 6.81 -11.53 -7.72
C PRO A 185 7.44 -10.13 -7.70
N VAL A 186 7.05 -9.25 -6.77
CA VAL A 186 7.63 -7.91 -6.60
C VAL A 186 9.14 -8.00 -6.30
N ILE A 187 9.52 -8.74 -5.26
CA ILE A 187 10.94 -8.87 -4.90
C ILE A 187 11.71 -9.66 -5.96
N ARG A 188 11.12 -10.72 -6.53
CA ARG A 188 11.76 -11.47 -7.63
C ARG A 188 12.10 -10.55 -8.81
N ARG A 189 11.19 -9.65 -9.19
CA ARG A 189 11.41 -8.70 -10.28
C ARG A 189 12.47 -7.66 -9.91
N ALA A 190 12.39 -7.06 -8.73
CA ALA A 190 13.37 -6.08 -8.25
C ALA A 190 14.79 -6.68 -8.17
N THR A 191 14.93 -7.91 -7.67
CA THR A 191 16.19 -8.65 -7.63
C THR A 191 16.71 -8.97 -9.03
N ALA A 192 15.85 -9.43 -9.95
CA ALA A 192 16.26 -9.73 -11.32
C ALA A 192 16.77 -8.50 -12.10
N LEU A 193 16.35 -7.30 -11.71
CA LEU A 193 16.78 -6.03 -12.29
C LEU A 193 17.99 -5.41 -11.56
N GLY A 194 18.44 -6.01 -10.46
CA GLY A 194 19.54 -5.50 -9.62
C GLY A 194 19.16 -4.36 -8.67
N ASN A 195 17.89 -3.95 -8.60
CA ASN A 195 17.46 -2.86 -7.71
C ASN A 195 17.68 -3.22 -6.23
N ASN A 196 17.54 -4.50 -5.89
CA ASN A 196 17.69 -5.00 -4.52
C ASN A 196 19.11 -5.46 -4.17
N ASP A 197 20.11 -5.24 -5.03
CA ASP A 197 21.49 -5.64 -4.78
C ASP A 197 22.07 -5.00 -3.50
N CYS A 198 21.55 -3.83 -3.09
CA CYS A 198 21.94 -3.18 -1.84
C CYS A 198 21.60 -4.01 -0.58
N PHE A 199 20.70 -4.98 -0.68
CA PHE A 199 20.36 -5.90 0.42
C PHE A 199 21.25 -7.14 0.45
N ALA A 200 22.15 -7.33 -0.52
CA ALA A 200 23.02 -8.50 -0.56
C ALA A 200 23.85 -8.63 0.74
N GLY A 201 23.79 -9.80 1.36
CA GLY A 201 24.47 -10.10 2.62
C GLY A 201 23.79 -9.55 3.88
N LEU A 202 22.67 -8.83 3.76
CA LEU A 202 21.83 -8.52 4.91
C LEU A 202 21.02 -9.75 5.34
N SER A 203 20.70 -9.79 6.63
CA SER A 203 19.90 -10.86 7.21
C SER A 203 18.44 -10.75 6.78
N THR A 204 17.89 -11.85 6.27
CA THR A 204 16.44 -12.08 6.09
C THR A 204 15.78 -12.65 7.34
N THR A 205 16.56 -12.96 8.38
CA THR A 205 16.05 -13.41 9.69
C THR A 205 15.29 -12.29 10.40
N LEU A 206 14.06 -12.59 10.78
CA LEU A 206 13.21 -11.81 11.66
C LEU A 206 13.23 -12.38 13.07
N VAL A 207 13.17 -11.54 14.09
CA VAL A 207 12.94 -12.01 15.45
C VAL A 207 11.43 -12.10 15.66
N ASP A 208 10.86 -13.28 15.43
CA ASP A 208 9.47 -13.58 15.76
C ASP A 208 9.38 -14.17 17.17
N ALA A 209 9.10 -13.31 18.15
CA ALA A 209 8.91 -13.71 19.53
C ALA A 209 7.57 -14.43 19.78
N THR A 210 6.64 -14.40 18.82
CA THR A 210 5.28 -14.92 18.96
C THR A 210 5.19 -16.36 18.48
N TYR A 211 5.68 -16.65 17.26
CA TYR A 211 5.58 -17.99 16.68
C TYR A 211 6.92 -18.72 16.58
N GLY A 212 8.04 -18.03 16.78
CA GLY A 212 9.37 -18.62 16.61
C GLY A 212 9.72 -18.91 15.15
N ASN A 213 8.92 -18.43 14.19
CA ASN A 213 9.11 -18.62 12.75
C ASN A 213 9.89 -17.45 12.14
N GLY A 214 11.02 -17.12 12.77
CA GLY A 214 11.84 -15.97 12.44
C GLY A 214 12.85 -16.19 11.31
N ASP A 215 13.07 -17.43 10.89
CA ASP A 215 14.08 -17.73 9.88
C ASP A 215 13.53 -17.47 8.47
N GLY A 216 14.00 -16.39 7.84
CA GLY A 216 13.59 -16.00 6.48
C GLY A 216 13.85 -17.09 5.44
N ALA A 217 14.96 -17.81 5.55
CA ALA A 217 15.29 -18.89 4.63
C ALA A 217 14.39 -20.12 4.84
N ALA A 218 14.09 -20.47 6.08
CA ALA A 218 13.14 -21.53 6.38
C ALA A 218 11.72 -21.18 5.91
N ASN A 219 11.29 -19.92 6.11
CA ASN A 219 9.99 -19.45 5.68
C ASN A 219 9.89 -19.38 4.15
N ALA A 220 10.95 -18.94 3.45
CA ALA A 220 11.02 -18.97 1.99
C ALA A 220 10.91 -20.41 1.45
N ALA A 221 11.64 -21.34 2.06
CA ALA A 221 11.56 -22.76 1.70
C ALA A 221 10.14 -23.32 1.93
N ALA A 222 9.49 -22.98 3.04
CA ALA A 222 8.10 -23.35 3.31
C ALA A 222 7.12 -22.73 2.30
N ALA A 223 7.40 -21.52 1.82
CA ALA A 223 6.66 -20.84 0.77
C ALA A 223 6.99 -21.35 -0.66
N GLY A 224 7.93 -22.29 -0.80
CA GLY A 224 8.27 -22.93 -2.06
C GLY A 224 9.19 -22.13 -2.98
N HIS A 225 10.01 -21.22 -2.44
CA HIS A 225 10.99 -20.46 -3.21
C HIS A 225 12.32 -20.28 -2.45
N GLU A 226 13.36 -19.84 -3.17
CA GLU A 226 14.65 -19.51 -2.57
C GLU A 226 14.55 -18.25 -1.69
N ASP A 227 15.42 -18.17 -0.69
CA ASP A 227 15.56 -16.96 0.12
C ASP A 227 16.09 -15.80 -0.75
N MET A 228 15.40 -14.66 -0.70
CA MET A 228 15.71 -13.50 -1.53
C MET A 228 15.92 -12.28 -0.64
N PRO A 229 17.06 -11.57 -0.75
CA PRO A 229 17.28 -10.33 -0.01
C PRO A 229 16.15 -9.31 -0.24
N GLY A 230 15.63 -8.76 0.86
CA GLY A 230 14.50 -7.85 0.84
C GLY A 230 13.12 -8.52 0.83
N LEU A 231 13.04 -9.86 0.74
CA LEU A 231 11.79 -10.60 0.95
C LEU A 231 11.78 -11.21 2.35
N PHE A 232 10.70 -10.98 3.07
CA PHE A 232 10.48 -11.49 4.41
C PHE A 232 9.16 -12.26 4.46
N PRO A 233 9.15 -13.54 4.03
CA PRO A 233 7.97 -14.39 4.11
C PRO A 233 7.67 -14.68 5.58
N LEU A 234 6.40 -14.54 5.95
CA LEU A 234 5.91 -14.88 7.28
C LEU A 234 5.04 -16.12 7.19
N VAL A 235 5.32 -17.09 8.04
CA VAL A 235 4.53 -18.31 8.19
C VAL A 235 3.91 -18.29 9.57
N THR A 236 2.58 -18.17 9.63
CA THR A 236 1.84 -18.30 10.88
C THR A 236 1.43 -19.76 11.12
N PRO A 237 1.34 -20.20 12.39
CA PRO A 237 0.90 -21.55 12.71
C PRO A 237 -0.50 -21.85 12.18
N THR A 238 -0.78 -23.12 11.95
CA THR A 238 -2.13 -23.60 11.63
C THR A 238 -3.13 -23.13 12.70
N PRO A 239 -4.35 -22.70 12.31
CA PRO A 239 -5.35 -22.23 13.25
C PRO A 239 -5.60 -23.25 14.35
N SER A 240 -5.52 -22.79 15.60
CA SER A 240 -5.81 -23.65 16.75
C SER A 240 -7.31 -23.88 16.87
N ALA A 241 -7.68 -25.13 17.15
CA ALA A 241 -9.06 -25.51 17.53
C ALA A 241 -9.44 -25.01 18.94
N VAL A 242 -8.48 -24.49 19.71
CA VAL A 242 -8.62 -23.97 21.08
C VAL A 242 -8.19 -22.50 21.11
N PRO A 243 -8.84 -21.62 21.90
CA PRO A 243 -8.41 -20.24 22.06
C PRO A 243 -6.91 -20.09 22.29
N THR A 244 -6.23 -19.32 21.44
CA THR A 244 -4.83 -18.91 21.66
C THR A 244 -4.73 -17.39 21.80
N ALA A 245 -3.55 -16.91 22.17
CA ALA A 245 -3.24 -15.47 22.16
C ALA A 245 -3.37 -14.83 20.76
N CYS A 246 -3.54 -15.63 19.70
CA CYS A 246 -3.55 -15.18 18.30
C CYS A 246 -4.90 -15.45 17.62
N GLY A 247 -5.95 -15.76 18.40
CA GLY A 247 -7.27 -16.14 17.88
C GLY A 247 -7.53 -17.64 17.93
N MET A 248 -8.64 -18.06 17.32
CA MET A 248 -9.05 -19.45 17.18
C MET A 248 -9.71 -19.63 15.82
N ALA A 249 -9.53 -20.79 15.19
CA ALA A 249 -10.19 -21.20 13.95
C ALA A 249 -9.93 -20.38 12.65
N GLU A 250 -9.08 -19.35 12.65
CA GLU A 250 -8.72 -18.57 11.45
C GLU A 250 -7.20 -18.48 11.24
N TRP A 251 -6.78 -18.41 9.97
CA TRP A 251 -5.39 -18.16 9.60
C TRP A 251 -5.04 -16.70 9.86
N ASP A 252 -4.00 -16.46 10.67
CA ASP A 252 -3.49 -15.11 10.91
C ASP A 252 -2.66 -14.66 9.70
N GLY A 253 -3.27 -13.89 8.79
CA GLY A 253 -2.64 -13.35 7.58
C GLY A 253 -1.91 -12.02 7.79
N ALA A 254 -2.14 -11.35 8.93
CA ALA A 254 -1.57 -10.04 9.22
C ALA A 254 -1.16 -9.95 10.70
N PRO A 255 -0.11 -10.68 11.12
CA PRO A 255 0.28 -10.79 12.54
C PRO A 255 0.70 -9.47 13.20
N TRP A 256 0.94 -8.42 12.41
CA TRP A 256 1.18 -7.06 12.89
C TRP A 256 -0.10 -6.29 13.27
N GLN A 257 -1.29 -6.78 12.88
CA GLN A 257 -2.58 -6.17 13.18
C GLN A 257 -3.14 -6.73 14.49
N TRP A 258 -2.89 -6.03 15.60
CA TRP A 258 -3.31 -6.48 16.94
C TRP A 258 -4.84 -6.35 17.23
N TRP A 259 -5.64 -5.90 16.26
CA TRP A 259 -7.09 -5.65 16.42
C TRP A 259 -8.01 -6.57 15.60
N ILE A 260 -7.49 -7.65 14.99
CA ILE A 260 -8.33 -8.63 14.27
C ILE A 260 -9.42 -9.15 15.22
N ILE A 261 -10.68 -9.17 14.75
CA ILE A 261 -11.96 -9.16 15.50
C ILE A 261 -12.06 -10.17 16.66
N MET A 262 -11.32 -11.28 16.62
CA MET A 262 -11.31 -12.27 17.71
C MET A 262 -10.56 -11.80 18.98
N PHE A 263 -9.66 -10.81 18.88
CA PHE A 263 -8.90 -10.28 20.03
C PHE A 263 -9.80 -9.50 21.02
N MET A 264 -10.79 -8.76 20.50
CA MET A 264 -11.71 -7.96 21.33
C MET A 264 -12.65 -8.84 22.17
N LEU A 265 -13.11 -9.98 21.63
CA LEU A 265 -14.08 -10.84 22.31
C LEU A 265 -13.52 -11.58 23.54
N LEU A 266 -12.21 -11.83 23.62
CA LEU A 266 -11.59 -12.45 24.80
C LEU A 266 -11.29 -11.49 25.95
N ARG A 267 -11.08 -10.19 25.70
CA ARG A 267 -10.79 -9.20 26.75
C ARG A 267 -11.99 -8.43 27.27
N LEU A 268 -13.14 -8.44 26.59
CA LEU A 268 -14.36 -7.80 27.10
C LEU A 268 -15.15 -8.65 28.12
N LYS A 269 -15.02 -9.98 28.09
CA LYS A 269 -15.72 -10.86 29.06
C LYS A 269 -15.18 -10.78 30.51
N PRO A 270 -13.86 -10.61 30.77
CA PRO A 270 -13.39 -10.44 32.14
C PRO A 270 -13.53 -9.01 32.67
N ILE A 271 -13.58 -7.99 31.80
CA ILE A 271 -13.60 -6.58 32.21
C ILE A 271 -15.01 -6.08 32.60
N MET A 272 -16.09 -6.72 32.13
CA MET A 272 -17.46 -6.35 32.52
C MET A 272 -17.88 -6.76 33.95
N LEU A 273 -17.00 -7.41 34.73
CA LEU A 273 -17.31 -7.85 36.10
C LEU A 273 -16.54 -7.10 37.21
N LEU A 274 -15.72 -6.11 36.88
CA LEU A 274 -15.14 -5.21 37.89
C LEU A 274 -15.46 -3.74 37.60
N GLY A 275 -16.55 -3.29 38.22
CA GLY A 275 -16.64 -2.03 38.97
C GLY A 275 -15.94 -0.79 38.43
N GLN A 276 -16.77 0.14 37.97
CA GLN A 276 -16.79 1.57 38.28
C GLN A 276 -15.49 2.41 38.25
N HIS A 277 -15.65 3.54 37.54
CA HIS A 277 -14.90 4.79 37.58
C HIS A 277 -13.71 4.96 36.62
N HIS A 278 -13.78 6.11 35.93
CA HIS A 278 -12.76 6.83 35.16
C HIS A 278 -12.78 6.65 33.64
N THR A 279 -13.26 7.73 33.03
CA THR A 279 -13.28 8.13 31.63
C THR A 279 -11.91 7.99 30.96
N LEU A 280 -11.86 7.35 29.80
CA LEU A 280 -10.76 7.50 28.85
C LEU A 280 -11.37 7.65 27.44
N GLN A 281 -11.50 8.90 26.97
CA GLN A 281 -11.76 9.19 25.57
C GLN A 281 -10.43 9.07 24.81
N LEU A 282 -10.36 8.15 23.84
CA LEU A 282 -9.31 8.13 22.82
C LEU A 282 -9.96 8.45 21.47
N TYR A 283 -9.62 9.61 20.92
CA TYR A 283 -9.92 10.00 19.55
C TYR A 283 -8.99 9.24 18.60
N GLY A 284 -9.51 8.21 17.93
CA GLY A 284 -8.90 7.62 16.75
C GLY A 284 -9.69 8.05 15.52
N LEU A 285 -9.07 8.87 14.67
CA LEU A 285 -9.60 9.18 13.33
C LEU A 285 -9.47 7.91 12.47
N SER A 286 -10.53 7.12 12.41
CA SER A 286 -10.71 6.15 11.34
C SER A 286 -11.39 6.85 10.17
N SER A 287 -10.77 6.79 8.99
CA SER A 287 -11.43 7.17 7.75
C SER A 287 -12.56 6.18 7.47
N HIS A 288 -13.74 6.48 7.99
CA HIS A 288 -14.99 5.86 7.57
C HIS A 288 -15.31 6.36 6.17
N THR A 289 -15.07 5.54 5.16
CA THR A 289 -15.65 5.77 3.84
C THR A 289 -17.11 5.36 3.93
N PHE A 290 -17.99 6.35 4.09
CA PHE A 290 -19.42 6.19 3.83
C PHE A 290 -19.60 6.00 2.32
N TYR A 291 -20.04 4.83 1.90
CA TYR A 291 -20.65 4.65 0.58
C TYR A 291 -22.16 4.74 0.75
N THR A 292 -22.74 5.80 0.18
CA THR A 292 -24.11 5.76 -0.36
C THR A 292 -24.03 5.41 -1.83
#